data_AF-A0A2G9U3X5-F1
#
_entry.id   AF-A0A2G9U3X5-F1
#
_cell.length_a   1.000
_cell.length_b   1.000
_cell.length_c   1.000
_cell.angle_alpha   90.00
_cell.angle_beta   90.00
_cell.angle_gamma   90.00
#
_symmetry.space_group_name_H-M   'P 1'
#
loop_
_entity.id
_entity.type
_entity.pdbx_description
1 polymer ?
#
loop_
_entity_poly.entity_id
_entity_poly.type
_entity_poly.pdbx_seq_one_letter_code
_entity_poly.pdbx_strand_id
1 'polypeptide(L)'
;MCVQGDALCSTPYGFERYPQSLLIGHAMKVVLAAGLSECLSKCLTAPASLHTQCRSAMFFYETGECIINRERRSDWPELFIDGVQDQLVDYFENNCQDGEKI
;
A
#
# COMPACT_ATOMS: atom_id res chain seq x y z
N MET A 1 -10.79 -1.85 -10.71
CA MET A 1 -11.38 -0.88 -9.76
C MET A 1 -10.78 0.49 -10.04
N CYS A 2 -11.52 1.57 -9.80
CA CYS A 2 -10.97 2.93 -9.92
C CYS A 2 -10.42 3.39 -8.57
N VAL A 3 -9.31 4.12 -8.61
CA VAL A 3 -8.65 4.70 -7.43
C VAL A 3 -8.34 6.16 -7.75
N GLN A 4 -8.66 7.06 -6.83
CA GLN A 4 -8.32 8.47 -6.96
C GLN A 4 -6.87 8.70 -6.53
N GLY A 5 -6.14 9.55 -7.23
CA GLY A 5 -4.77 9.94 -6.89
C GLY A 5 -4.48 11.37 -7.33
N ASP A 6 -3.39 11.96 -6.82
CA ASP A 6 -3.01 13.34 -7.11
C ASP A 6 -2.47 13.53 -8.54
N ALA A 7 -1.92 12.47 -9.15
CA ALA A 7 -1.34 12.49 -10.48
C ALA A 7 -1.66 11.21 -11.25
N LEU A 8 -1.56 11.29 -12.57
CA LEU A 8 -1.64 10.11 -13.43
C LEU A 8 -0.41 9.23 -13.22
N CYS A 9 -0.66 7.96 -12.92
CA CYS A 9 0.37 6.95 -12.79
C CYS A 9 1.00 6.66 -14.16
N SER A 10 2.33 6.71 -14.28
CA SER A 10 3.03 6.44 -15.54
C SER A 10 3.14 4.94 -15.87
N THR A 11 2.76 4.06 -14.94
CA THR A 11 2.76 2.62 -15.13
C THR A 11 1.39 2.12 -15.61
N PRO A 12 1.34 1.02 -16.38
CA PRO A 12 0.06 0.45 -16.84
C PRO A 12 -0.81 -0.09 -15.70
N TYR A 13 -0.20 -0.39 -14.55
CA TYR A 13 -0.87 -0.77 -13.31
C TYR A 13 -0.24 -0.02 -12.14
N GLY A 14 -1.07 0.70 -11.37
CA GLY A 14 -0.60 1.52 -10.26
C GLY A 14 -0.27 0.72 -9.00
N PHE A 15 -0.93 -0.43 -8.82
CA PHE A 15 -0.68 -1.32 -7.70
C PHE A 15 -0.54 -2.77 -8.16
N GLU A 16 0.39 -3.50 -7.54
CA GLU A 16 0.44 -4.96 -7.60
C GLU A 16 -0.10 -5.53 -6.28
N ARG A 17 -1.02 -6.50 -6.37
CA ARG A 17 -1.70 -7.08 -5.20
C ARG A 17 -1.06 -8.41 -4.83
N TYR A 18 -0.76 -8.57 -3.55
CA TYR A 18 -0.29 -9.79 -2.92
C TYR A 18 -1.34 -10.22 -1.87
N PRO A 19 -2.20 -11.19 -2.22
CA PRO A 19 -3.27 -11.62 -1.33
C PRO A 19 -2.74 -12.25 -0.05
N GLN A 20 -3.44 -12.11 1.08
CA GLN A 20 -3.10 -12.77 2.35
C GLN A 20 -1.63 -12.57 2.74
N SER A 21 -1.14 -11.34 2.58
CA SER A 21 0.27 -11.00 2.76
C SER A 21 0.43 -9.69 3.53
N LEU A 22 1.53 -9.57 4.28
CA LEU A 22 1.83 -8.39 5.09
C LEU A 22 3.34 -8.12 5.19
N LEU A 23 3.71 -6.89 5.50
CA LEU A 23 5.07 -6.45 5.77
C LEU A 23 5.16 -6.01 7.24
N ILE A 24 5.82 -6.82 8.09
CA ILE A 24 5.94 -6.53 9.52
C ILE A 24 7.05 -5.51 9.81
N GLY A 25 6.96 -4.83 10.96
CA GLY A 25 8.06 -4.03 11.52
C GLY A 25 8.28 -2.65 10.90
N HIS A 26 7.69 -2.34 9.75
CA HIS A 26 7.91 -1.09 9.01
C HIS A 26 6.64 -0.25 8.77
N ALA A 27 5.57 -0.55 9.51
CA ALA A 27 4.33 0.22 9.46
C ALA A 27 4.60 1.68 9.84
N MET A 28 4.33 2.61 8.93
CA MET A 28 4.56 4.03 9.20
C MET A 28 3.33 4.77 9.69
N LYS A 29 2.21 4.58 9.00
CA LYS A 29 0.96 5.23 9.36
C LYS A 29 -0.18 4.26 9.24
N VAL A 30 -0.96 4.15 10.32
CA VAL A 30 -2.22 3.44 10.34
C VAL A 30 -3.33 4.48 10.21
N VAL A 31 -4.18 4.34 9.20
CA VAL A 31 -5.35 5.20 8.98
C VAL A 31 -6.58 4.32 8.74
N LEU A 32 -7.75 4.80 9.11
CA LEU A 32 -9.01 4.12 8.77
C LEU A 32 -9.44 4.48 7.35
N ALA A 33 -9.95 3.50 6.62
CA ALA A 33 -10.53 3.65 5.29
C ALA A 33 -11.86 2.89 5.23
N ALA A 34 -12.87 3.47 4.56
CA ALA A 34 -14.17 2.83 4.35
C ALA A 34 -14.10 1.61 3.41
N GLY A 35 -12.98 1.41 2.73
CA GLY A 35 -12.74 0.26 1.87
C GLY A 35 -11.41 0.37 1.12
N LEU A 36 -11.12 -0.67 0.33
CA LEU A 36 -9.85 -0.80 -0.38
C LEU A 36 -9.54 0.40 -1.30
N SER A 37 -10.53 0.87 -2.08
CA SER A 37 -10.31 2.01 -2.99
C SER A 37 -9.87 3.27 -2.24
N GLU A 38 -10.45 3.53 -1.06
CA GLU A 38 -10.06 4.67 -0.24
C GLU A 38 -8.66 4.46 0.38
N CYS A 39 -8.32 3.24 0.81
CA CYS A 39 -6.97 2.94 1.30
C CYS A 39 -5.90 3.22 0.23
N LEU A 40 -6.12 2.72 -0.99
CA LEU A 40 -5.21 2.95 -2.12
C LEU A 40 -5.15 4.43 -2.51
N SER A 41 -6.28 5.15 -2.43
CA SER A 41 -6.33 6.60 -2.66
C SER A 41 -5.52 7.38 -1.62
N LYS A 42 -5.66 7.04 -0.32
CA LYS A 42 -4.84 7.64 0.75
C LYS A 42 -3.36 7.34 0.56
N CYS A 43 -2.99 6.17 0.05
CA CYS A 43 -1.61 5.86 -0.32
C CYS A 43 -1.12 6.76 -1.47
N LEU A 44 -1.86 6.88 -2.56
CA LEU A 44 -1.47 7.72 -3.71
C LEU A 44 -1.37 9.21 -3.35
N THR A 45 -2.22 9.68 -2.44
CA THR A 45 -2.27 11.08 -1.98
C THR A 45 -1.47 11.32 -0.69
N ALA A 46 -0.75 10.30 -0.20
CA ALA A 46 0.01 10.37 1.06
C ALA A 46 1.07 11.50 1.08
N PRO A 47 1.76 11.83 -0.04
CA PRO A 47 2.71 12.93 -0.03
C PRO A 47 2.06 14.27 0.34
N ALA A 48 0.87 14.56 -0.21
CA ALA A 48 0.16 15.81 0.04
C ALA A 48 -0.63 15.79 1.36
N SER A 49 -1.32 14.68 1.65
CA SER A 49 -2.25 14.60 2.80
C SER A 49 -1.59 14.17 4.10
N LEU A 50 -0.55 13.33 4.02
CA LEU A 50 0.10 12.71 5.17
C LEU A 50 1.57 13.09 5.30
N HIS A 51 2.13 13.89 4.38
CA HIS A 51 3.55 14.24 4.34
C HIS A 51 4.45 13.00 4.38
N THR A 52 4.04 11.91 3.72
CA THR A 52 4.81 10.66 3.65
C THR A 52 4.75 10.06 2.26
N GLN A 53 5.85 9.44 1.83
CA GLN A 53 5.89 8.73 0.57
C GLN A 53 5.27 7.34 0.76
N CYS A 54 4.22 7.00 0.03
CA CYS A 54 3.66 5.64 0.06
C CYS A 54 4.34 4.78 -1.01
N ARG A 55 5.16 3.81 -0.59
CA ARG A 55 5.74 2.80 -1.49
C ARG A 55 4.98 1.47 -1.42
N SER A 56 4.26 1.21 -0.33
CA SER A 56 3.31 0.10 -0.26
C SER A 56 2.17 0.38 0.73
N ALA A 57 1.09 -0.39 0.64
CA ALA A 57 -0.01 -0.35 1.60
C ALA A 57 -0.48 -1.75 1.98
N MET A 58 -1.06 -1.91 3.17
CA MET A 58 -1.80 -3.10 3.58
C MET A 58 -3.20 -2.70 3.98
N PHE A 59 -4.20 -3.48 3.56
CA PHE A 59 -5.59 -3.22 3.93
C PHE A 59 -6.16 -4.43 4.67
N PHE A 60 -6.55 -4.19 5.93
CA PHE A 60 -7.22 -5.16 6.79
C PHE A 60 -8.72 -5.01 6.59
N TYR A 61 -9.32 -5.97 5.90
CA TYR A 61 -10.70 -5.86 5.43
C TYR A 61 -11.73 -5.91 6.56
N GLU A 62 -11.40 -6.58 7.67
CA GLU A 62 -12.30 -6.72 8.82
C GLU A 62 -12.34 -5.45 9.68
N THR A 63 -11.22 -4.76 9.83
CA THR A 63 -11.10 -3.57 10.68
C THR A 63 -11.21 -2.26 9.90
N GLY A 64 -11.02 -2.31 8.58
CA GLY A 64 -10.91 -1.11 7.74
C GLY A 64 -9.58 -0.36 7.94
N GLU A 65 -8.60 -0.98 8.61
CA GLU A 65 -7.28 -0.39 8.80
C GLU A 65 -6.48 -0.44 7.50
N CYS A 66 -5.96 0.71 7.11
CA CYS A 66 -5.04 0.90 6.01
C CYS A 66 -3.68 1.28 6.59
N ILE A 67 -2.71 0.38 6.44
CA ILE A 67 -1.34 0.62 6.85
C ILE A 67 -0.55 1.10 5.63
N ILE A 68 -0.02 2.30 5.70
CA ILE A 68 0.80 2.93 4.65
C ILE A 68 2.28 2.79 5.04
N ASN A 69 3.10 2.32 4.10
CA ASN A 69 4.53 2.06 4.29
C ASN A 69 5.39 2.87 3.31
N ARG A 70 6.61 3.23 3.74
CA ARG A 70 7.69 3.73 2.87
C ARG A 70 8.58 2.63 2.29
N GLU A 71 8.40 1.41 2.74
CA GLU A 71 9.20 0.27 2.33
C GLU A 71 8.40 -0.68 1.44
N ARG A 72 9.12 -1.34 0.55
CA ARG A 72 8.61 -2.40 -0.33
C ARG A 72 8.95 -3.77 0.22
N ARG A 73 8.29 -4.79 -0.30
CA ARG A 73 8.66 -6.18 -0.02
C ARG A 73 10.10 -6.50 -0.45
N SER A 74 10.60 -5.79 -1.47
CA SER A 74 11.97 -5.98 -1.97
C SER A 74 13.03 -5.34 -1.08
N ASP A 75 12.66 -4.33 -0.29
CA ASP A 75 13.57 -3.65 0.62
C ASP A 75 13.83 -4.53 1.86
N TRP A 76 12.80 -5.26 2.32
CA TRP A 76 12.85 -6.13 3.50
C TRP A 76 12.15 -7.49 3.25
N PRO A 77 12.70 -8.34 2.36
CA PRO A 77 12.06 -9.59 1.96
C PRO A 77 11.87 -10.59 3.12
N GLU A 78 12.73 -10.54 4.13
CA GLU A 78 12.65 -11.38 5.34
C GLU A 78 11.51 -10.99 6.29
N LEU A 79 10.94 -9.80 6.12
CA LEU A 79 9.81 -9.28 6.89
C LEU A 79 8.51 -9.32 6.10
N PHE A 80 8.55 -9.81 4.86
CA PHE A 80 7.37 -10.04 4.06
C PHE A 80 6.81 -11.44 4.37
N ILE A 81 5.59 -11.49 4.90
CA ILE A 81 4.91 -12.72 5.28
C ILE A 81 3.79 -12.96 4.27
N ASP A 82 3.79 -14.15 3.67
CA ASP A 82 2.72 -14.65 2.82
C ASP A 82 1.87 -15.68 3.57
N GLY A 83 0.70 -16.02 3.01
CA GLY A 83 -0.15 -17.08 3.53
C GLY A 83 -0.71 -16.81 4.93
N VAL A 84 -0.96 -15.55 5.28
CA VAL A 84 -1.61 -15.17 6.52
C VAL A 84 -3.00 -15.83 6.58
N GLN A 85 -3.31 -16.52 7.68
CA GLN A 85 -4.58 -17.27 7.81
C GLN A 85 -5.56 -16.63 8.79
N ASP A 86 -5.04 -15.94 9.82
CA ASP A 86 -5.85 -15.46 10.95
C ASP A 86 -6.42 -14.04 10.73
N GLN A 87 -6.06 -13.38 9.62
CA GLN A 87 -6.46 -12.01 9.32
C GLN A 87 -6.75 -11.88 7.83
N LEU A 88 -7.89 -11.31 7.47
CA LEU A 88 -8.17 -10.95 6.08
C LEU A 88 -7.42 -9.66 5.73
N VAL A 89 -6.20 -9.81 5.21
CA VAL A 89 -5.31 -8.70 4.85
C VAL A 89 -4.67 -8.94 3.48
N ASP A 90 -4.57 -7.88 2.69
CA ASP A 90 -3.78 -7.91 1.46
C ASP A 90 -2.71 -6.81 1.48
N TYR A 91 -1.56 -7.12 0.89
CA TYR A 91 -0.49 -6.18 0.63
C TYR A 91 -0.57 -5.67 -0.81
N PHE A 92 -0.28 -4.38 -0.98
CA PHE A 92 -0.29 -3.68 -2.26
C PHE A 92 1.02 -2.93 -2.45
N GLU A 93 1.76 -3.30 -3.49
CA GLU A 93 2.98 -2.59 -3.90
C GLU A 93 2.59 -1.37 -4.76
N ASN A 94 3.10 -0.17 -4.43
CA ASN A 94 2.80 1.05 -5.19
C ASN A 94 3.85 1.27 -6.29
N ASN A 95 3.41 1.12 -7.54
CA ASN A 95 4.26 1.27 -8.72
C ASN A 95 4.21 2.68 -9.32
N CYS A 96 3.32 3.56 -8.83
CA CYS A 96 3.16 4.90 -9.39
C CYS A 96 4.32 5.87 -9.12
N GLN A 97 5.28 5.47 -8.29
CA GLN A 97 6.42 6.32 -7.91
C GLN A 97 7.77 5.78 -8.42
N ASP A 98 7.78 4.74 -9.25
CA ASP A 98 9.01 4.16 -9.84
C ASP A 98 9.43 4.80 -11.18
N GLY A 99 8.80 5.91 -11.55
CA GLY A 99 9.02 6.62 -12.83
C GLY A 99 10.30 7.46 -12.92
N GLU A 100 11.13 7.56 -11.89
CA GLU A 100 12.46 8.18 -11.96
C GLU A 100 13.55 7.10 -12.00
N LYS A 101 13.65 6.40 -13.14
CA LYS A 101 14.94 5.83 -13.54
C LYS A 101 15.60 6.82 -14.51
N ILE A 102 16.74 7.33 -14.05
CA ILE A 102 17.76 8.13 -14.74
C ILE A 102 17.93 7.70 -16.20
#